data_AF-A0A959I418-F1
#
_entry.id   AF-A0A959I418-F1
#
_cell.length_a   1.000
_cell.length_b   1.000
_cell.length_c   1.000
_cell.angle_alpha   90.00
_cell.angle_beta   90.00
_cell.angle_gamma   90.00
#
_symmetry.space_group_name_H-M   'P 1'
#
loop_
_entity.id
_entity.type
_entity.pdbx_description
1 polymer ?
#
loop_
_entity_poly.entity_id
_entity_poly.type
_entity_poly.pdbx_seq_one_letter_code
_entity_poly.pdbx_strand_id
1 'polypeptide(L)'
;MRAPNHIIGGLVFTGICSSLSGVNVFSSPMYMGLAVGAALLPDIDHPKSLIGALLKPISVPINRRYGHRTVTHSGVTLVVLALAVAVIEKLSSGANSLALVFFFAYFSHLMLDMMTLQGVPLLYPITKNPFVIPGNPGYRIRTGDLRAEGVMFCLFLSLGLFLRPLFEHGFWTSYNRLFGTMQHLYLEFQRSEDLLEVRYLAHKGSLEFSGKGYCLEANPGRAVLLQGDSLVVLDKAEVVVKEVAPTHTGRKFFFREHRFVGIGADSLQRLVGRHIVARLDVAASRPFLVMANGFTAEQRRFESGFLLGAVFHELYDSVEAEVFVYEPNPQIPVLREQLRSLRRENRSRAEVVARHAQRLEELEAELQVEREMVAREALYQKLVIKRKRKLPQPDFDQESKLQVEIVALLEQEQAKNARQQEALERRNREAELQPASFTGYLTTVEIEGL
;
A
#
# COMPACT_ATOMS: atom_id res chain seq x y z
N MET A 1 -42.79 14.28 43.25
CA MET A 1 -42.18 15.63 43.38
C MET A 1 -43.23 16.64 42.91
N ARG A 2 -42.92 17.94 42.79
CA ARG A 2 -43.85 18.88 42.16
C ARG A 2 -43.75 18.87 40.63
N ALA A 3 -44.81 19.36 39.98
CA ALA A 3 -44.93 19.37 38.53
C ALA A 3 -43.73 19.96 37.75
N PRO A 4 -43.07 21.06 38.16
CA PRO A 4 -41.90 21.57 37.42
C PRO A 4 -40.76 20.56 37.29
N ASN A 5 -40.52 19.76 38.34
CA ASN A 5 -39.52 18.71 38.32
C ASN A 5 -39.93 17.54 37.41
N HIS A 6 -41.22 17.19 37.38
CA HIS A 6 -41.73 16.17 36.46
C HIS A 6 -41.68 16.64 34.99
N ILE A 7 -41.89 17.92 34.71
CA ILE A 7 -41.78 18.47 33.35
C ILE A 7 -40.33 18.45 32.87
N ILE A 8 -39.41 19.11 33.59
CA ILE A 8 -38.01 19.21 33.12
C ILE A 8 -37.31 17.87 33.24
N GLY A 9 -37.42 17.20 34.38
CA GLY A 9 -36.85 15.86 34.58
C GLY A 9 -37.43 14.85 33.58
N GLY A 10 -38.72 14.94 33.27
CA GLY A 10 -39.35 14.08 32.28
C GLY A 10 -38.91 14.35 30.85
N LEU A 11 -38.77 15.62 30.45
CA LEU A 11 -38.20 15.98 29.15
C LEU A 11 -36.77 15.47 29.00
N VAL A 12 -35.92 15.64 30.02
CA VAL A 12 -34.53 15.18 30.01
C VAL A 12 -34.46 13.66 29.94
N PHE A 13 -35.18 12.96 30.81
CA PHE A 13 -35.20 11.50 30.83
C PHE A 13 -35.71 10.91 29.51
N THR A 14 -36.81 11.46 29.00
CA THR A 14 -37.38 11.05 27.70
C THR A 14 -36.39 11.34 26.58
N GLY A 15 -35.77 12.52 26.56
CA GLY A 15 -34.75 12.89 25.58
C GLY A 15 -33.59 11.90 25.54
N ILE A 16 -33.04 11.52 26.70
CA ILE A 16 -31.96 10.53 26.80
C ILE A 16 -32.42 9.18 26.25
N CYS A 17 -33.53 8.63 26.77
CA CYS A 17 -34.00 7.29 26.41
C CYS A 17 -34.47 7.19 24.95
N SER A 18 -35.15 8.23 24.44
CA SER A 18 -35.55 8.33 23.03
C SER A 18 -34.34 8.47 22.11
N SER A 19 -33.28 9.18 22.52
CA SER A 19 -32.05 9.30 21.71
C SER A 19 -31.33 7.96 21.50
N LEU A 20 -31.41 7.04 22.48
CA LEU A 20 -30.90 5.66 22.36
C LEU A 20 -31.71 4.84 21.36
N SER A 21 -33.01 5.13 21.25
CA SER A 21 -33.94 4.48 20.33
C SER A 21 -33.99 5.15 18.95
N GLY A 22 -33.12 6.14 18.68
CA GLY A 22 -33.07 6.86 17.41
C GLY A 22 -34.18 7.90 17.21
N VAL A 23 -34.93 8.26 18.25
CA VAL A 23 -36.04 9.24 18.17
C VAL A 23 -35.57 10.60 18.69
N ASN A 24 -35.58 11.61 17.82
CA ASN A 24 -35.30 13.00 18.19
C ASN A 24 -36.59 13.67 18.72
N VAL A 25 -36.63 13.96 20.02
CA VAL A 25 -37.80 14.57 20.68
C VAL A 25 -38.07 16.02 20.22
N PHE A 26 -37.06 16.72 19.71
CA PHE A 26 -37.18 18.09 19.17
C PHE A 26 -37.57 18.14 17.70
N SER A 27 -37.65 17.00 17.01
CA SER A 27 -38.02 16.95 15.59
C SER A 27 -39.45 17.43 15.32
N SER A 28 -40.34 17.36 16.32
CA SER A 28 -41.72 17.79 16.20
C SER A 28 -42.23 18.42 17.49
N PRO A 29 -42.97 19.55 17.43
CA PRO A 29 -43.69 20.09 18.57
C PRO A 29 -44.66 19.08 19.23
N MET A 30 -45.18 18.12 18.44
CA MET A 30 -46.04 17.06 18.96
C MET A 30 -45.31 16.15 19.93
N TYR A 31 -44.04 15.80 19.67
CA TYR A 31 -43.25 14.96 20.58
C TYR A 31 -42.93 15.68 21.89
N MET A 32 -42.58 16.96 21.83
CA MET A 32 -42.37 17.78 23.02
C MET A 32 -43.66 17.91 23.84
N GLY A 33 -44.79 18.22 23.18
CA GLY A 33 -46.10 18.31 23.83
C GLY A 33 -46.51 17.00 24.50
N LEU A 34 -46.31 15.88 23.81
CA LEU A 34 -46.58 14.55 24.33
C LEU A 34 -45.68 14.21 25.52
N ALA A 35 -44.38 14.52 25.46
CA ALA A 35 -43.45 14.27 26.55
C ALA A 35 -43.86 15.04 27.82
N VAL A 36 -44.20 16.33 27.70
CA VAL A 36 -44.68 17.14 28.83
C VAL A 36 -46.01 16.61 29.37
N GLY A 37 -46.96 16.31 28.49
CA GLY A 37 -48.28 15.81 28.88
C GLY A 37 -48.20 14.45 29.58
N ALA A 38 -47.48 13.49 29.00
CA ALA A 38 -47.32 12.15 29.55
C ALA A 38 -46.52 12.13 30.85
N ALA A 39 -45.52 13.02 31.01
CA ALA A 39 -44.77 13.16 32.27
C ALA A 39 -45.60 13.73 33.43
N LEU A 40 -46.76 14.32 33.16
CA LEU A 40 -47.71 14.81 34.16
C LEU A 40 -48.94 13.91 34.32
N LEU A 41 -49.18 13.02 33.36
CA LEU A 41 -50.40 12.20 33.28
C LEU A 41 -50.65 11.32 34.52
N PRO A 42 -49.64 10.72 35.18
CA PRO A 42 -49.88 9.92 36.39
C PRO A 42 -50.59 10.67 37.50
N ASP A 43 -50.34 11.98 37.64
CA ASP A 43 -50.94 12.85 38.66
C ASP A 43 -52.39 13.24 38.36
N ILE A 44 -53.01 12.70 37.29
CA ILE A 44 -54.44 12.87 37.00
C ILE A 44 -55.33 12.35 38.13
N ASP A 45 -54.80 11.50 39.01
CA ASP A 45 -55.48 10.99 40.20
C ASP A 45 -55.60 12.01 41.34
N HIS A 46 -54.88 13.13 41.31
CA HIS A 46 -54.84 14.10 42.41
C HIS A 46 -55.59 15.41 42.06
N PRO A 47 -56.75 15.73 42.67
CA PRO A 47 -57.58 16.87 42.26
C PRO A 47 -56.95 18.27 42.40
N LYS A 48 -55.80 18.37 43.10
CA LYS A 48 -55.03 19.62 43.24
C LYS A 48 -53.75 19.64 42.38
N SER A 49 -53.44 18.59 41.64
CA SER A 49 -52.32 18.60 40.68
C SER A 49 -52.70 19.44 39.45
N LEU A 50 -51.73 19.82 38.61
CA LEU A 50 -52.01 20.61 37.41
C LEU A 50 -53.02 19.92 36.48
N ILE A 51 -52.81 18.63 36.18
CA ILE A 51 -53.71 17.86 35.31
C ILE A 51 -54.99 17.43 36.03
N GLY A 52 -54.89 16.99 37.28
CA GLY A 52 -56.05 16.54 38.05
C GLY A 52 -57.02 17.67 38.40
N ALA A 53 -56.53 18.92 38.54
CA ALA A 53 -57.37 20.10 38.71
C ALA A 53 -58.10 20.51 37.42
N LEU A 54 -57.50 20.26 36.25
CA LEU A 54 -58.12 20.48 34.95
C LEU A 54 -59.22 19.42 34.68
N LEU A 55 -58.98 18.18 35.09
CA LEU A 55 -59.87 17.03 34.84
C LEU A 55 -60.56 16.53 36.12
N LYS A 56 -61.14 17.43 36.91
CA LYS A 56 -61.87 17.09 38.16
C LYS A 56 -62.90 15.95 38.03
N PRO A 57 -63.69 15.85 36.94
CA PRO A 57 -64.62 14.73 36.78
C PRO A 57 -63.96 13.35 36.79
N ILE A 58 -62.66 13.28 36.43
CA ILE A 58 -61.86 12.04 36.40
C ILE A 58 -61.06 11.90 37.71
N SER A 59 -60.42 12.99 38.15
CA SER A 59 -59.51 12.96 39.31
C SER A 59 -60.23 12.68 40.63
N VAL A 60 -61.41 13.26 40.86
CA VAL A 60 -62.14 13.12 42.13
C VAL A 60 -62.61 11.68 42.36
N PRO A 61 -63.25 10.97 41.40
CA PRO A 61 -63.63 9.58 41.57
C PRO A 61 -62.43 8.65 41.79
N ILE A 62 -61.33 8.84 41.03
CA ILE A 62 -60.13 8.01 41.15
C ILE A 62 -59.51 8.20 42.54
N ASN A 63 -59.31 9.45 42.96
CA ASN A 63 -58.75 9.76 44.28
C ASN A 63 -59.61 9.19 45.42
N ARG A 64 -60.93 9.30 45.30
CA ARG A 64 -61.86 8.81 46.33
C ARG A 64 -61.86 7.29 46.44
N ARG A 65 -61.70 6.58 45.31
CA ARG A 65 -61.77 5.11 45.27
C ARG A 65 -60.45 4.43 45.57
N TYR A 66 -59.34 4.97 45.08
CA TYR A 66 -58.03 4.32 45.15
C TYR A 66 -56.98 5.14 45.93
N GLY A 67 -57.19 6.45 46.08
CA GLY A 67 -56.20 7.37 46.64
C GLY A 67 -55.10 7.74 45.66
N HIS A 68 -54.35 8.79 45.98
CA HIS A 68 -53.20 9.23 45.18
C HIS A 68 -52.05 8.22 45.22
N ARG A 69 -51.29 8.09 44.13
CA ARG A 69 -50.12 7.21 43.97
C ARG A 69 -50.45 5.73 44.08
N THR A 70 -51.55 5.33 43.45
CA THR A 70 -51.97 3.93 43.40
C THR A 70 -52.11 3.44 41.96
N VAL A 71 -53.31 3.48 41.39
CA VAL A 71 -53.61 2.94 40.06
C VAL A 71 -52.76 3.61 38.99
N THR A 72 -52.80 4.94 38.91
CA THR A 72 -52.09 5.75 37.90
C THR A 72 -50.58 5.80 38.09
N HIS A 73 -50.05 5.28 39.19
CA HIS A 73 -48.61 5.17 39.40
C HIS A 73 -48.14 3.70 39.32
N SER A 74 -48.99 2.80 38.82
CA SER A 74 -48.62 1.40 38.63
C SER A 74 -47.89 1.16 37.31
N GLY A 75 -46.98 0.18 37.29
CA GLY A 75 -46.34 -0.29 36.07
C GLY A 75 -47.34 -0.92 35.09
N VAL A 76 -48.42 -1.51 35.60
CA VAL A 76 -49.51 -2.04 34.77
C VAL A 76 -50.17 -0.92 33.97
N THR A 77 -50.50 0.21 34.59
CA THR A 77 -51.10 1.35 33.89
C THR A 77 -50.14 1.95 32.85
N LEU A 78 -48.84 2.07 33.18
CA LEU A 78 -47.82 2.47 32.21
C LEU A 78 -47.84 1.56 30.97
N VAL A 79 -47.77 0.24 31.15
CA VAL A 79 -47.70 -0.72 30.03
C VAL A 79 -48.98 -0.70 29.20
N VAL A 80 -50.15 -0.69 29.85
CA VAL A 80 -51.45 -0.70 29.15
C VAL A 80 -51.64 0.57 28.32
N LEU A 81 -51.36 1.74 28.89
CA LEU A 81 -51.49 3.00 28.18
C LEU A 81 -50.45 3.13 27.05
N ALA A 82 -49.20 2.74 27.31
CA ALA A 82 -48.17 2.75 26.28
C ALA A 82 -48.49 1.81 25.12
N LEU A 83 -49.02 0.61 25.40
CA LEU A 83 -49.47 -0.32 24.37
C LEU A 83 -50.67 0.23 23.59
N ALA A 84 -51.62 0.88 24.24
CA ALA A 84 -52.73 1.54 23.57
C ALA A 84 -52.24 2.62 22.59
N VAL A 85 -51.30 3.47 23.03
CA VAL A 85 -50.66 4.47 22.15
C VAL A 85 -49.91 3.80 21.00
N ALA A 86 -49.15 2.73 21.28
CA ALA A 86 -48.43 1.96 20.26
C ALA A 86 -49.37 1.38 19.19
N VAL A 87 -50.48 0.77 19.60
CA VAL A 87 -51.46 0.20 18.66
C VAL A 87 -52.08 1.31 17.81
N ILE A 88 -52.49 2.43 18.42
CA ILE A 88 -53.10 3.56 17.70
C ILE A 88 -52.11 4.17 16.70
N GLU A 89 -50.87 4.41 17.12
CA GLU A 89 -49.82 4.98 16.27
C GLU A 89 -49.47 4.01 15.12
N LYS A 90 -49.34 2.71 15.43
CA LYS A 90 -49.03 1.69 14.43
C LYS A 90 -50.10 1.58 13.37
N LEU A 91 -51.37 1.66 13.75
CA LEU A 91 -52.50 1.63 12.81
C LEU A 91 -52.59 2.89 11.96
N SER A 92 -52.17 4.04 12.49
CA SER A 92 -52.31 5.33 11.80
C SER A 92 -51.12 5.68 10.90
N SER A 93 -49.89 5.31 11.31
CA SER A 93 -48.64 5.77 10.67
C SER A 93 -47.62 4.67 10.41
N GLY A 94 -47.83 3.46 10.95
CA GLY A 94 -46.83 2.38 10.91
C GLY A 94 -45.58 2.60 11.78
N ALA A 95 -45.44 3.78 12.40
CA ALA A 95 -44.36 4.13 13.32
C ALA A 95 -44.69 3.77 14.77
N ASN A 96 -43.67 3.88 15.65
CA ASN A 96 -43.77 3.62 17.10
C ASN A 96 -43.11 4.75 17.93
N SER A 97 -42.84 5.90 17.32
CA SER A 97 -42.05 6.98 17.93
C SER A 97 -42.83 7.68 19.05
N LEU A 98 -44.13 7.97 18.83
CA LEU A 98 -45.01 8.55 19.84
C LEU A 98 -45.20 7.62 21.03
N ALA A 99 -45.34 6.32 20.78
CA ALA A 99 -45.48 5.33 21.83
C ALA A 99 -44.23 5.25 22.72
N LEU A 100 -43.02 5.30 22.12
CA LEU A 100 -41.77 5.36 22.86
C LEU A 100 -41.65 6.64 23.67
N VAL A 101 -41.97 7.80 23.08
CA VAL A 101 -41.97 9.10 23.78
C VAL A 101 -42.95 9.08 24.95
N PHE A 102 -44.16 8.57 24.75
CA PHE A 102 -45.17 8.43 25.81
C PHE A 102 -44.69 7.52 26.94
N PHE A 103 -44.16 6.34 26.59
CA PHE A 103 -43.68 5.36 27.56
C PHE A 103 -42.58 5.95 28.44
N PHE A 104 -41.53 6.54 27.84
CA PHE A 104 -40.41 7.10 28.61
C PHE A 104 -40.83 8.34 29.42
N ALA A 105 -41.72 9.18 28.90
CA ALA A 105 -42.23 10.33 29.63
C ALA A 105 -43.06 9.92 30.85
N TYR A 106 -43.99 8.98 30.68
CA TYR A 106 -44.78 8.46 31.80
C TYR A 106 -43.90 7.72 32.82
N PHE A 107 -42.96 6.89 32.33
CA PHE A 107 -42.03 6.17 33.20
C PHE A 107 -41.11 7.11 33.99
N SER A 108 -40.69 8.23 33.39
CA SER A 108 -39.88 9.24 34.09
C SER A 108 -40.60 9.78 35.33
N HIS A 109 -41.91 9.97 35.26
CA HIS A 109 -42.70 10.42 36.41
C HIS A 109 -42.63 9.40 37.55
N LEU A 110 -42.83 8.11 37.23
CA LEU A 110 -42.74 7.03 38.20
C LEU A 110 -41.33 6.98 38.81
N MET A 111 -40.28 7.11 38.00
CA MET A 111 -38.89 7.17 38.48
C MET A 111 -38.64 8.34 39.42
N LEU A 112 -39.10 9.55 39.08
CA LEU A 112 -38.94 10.71 39.94
C LEU A 112 -39.71 10.57 41.25
N ASP A 113 -40.85 9.91 41.25
CA ASP A 113 -41.59 9.64 42.49
C ASP A 113 -40.98 8.50 43.32
N MET A 114 -40.32 7.52 42.71
CA MET A 114 -39.47 6.54 43.42
C MET A 114 -38.31 7.21 44.17
N MET A 115 -37.86 8.40 43.74
CA MET A 115 -36.86 9.21 44.44
C MET A 115 -37.38 9.97 45.66
N THR A 116 -38.69 9.91 45.91
CA THR A 116 -39.29 10.53 47.08
C THR A 116 -39.40 9.55 48.25
N LEU A 117 -39.60 10.06 49.47
CA LEU A 117 -39.79 9.23 50.67
C LEU A 117 -40.97 8.25 50.55
N GLN A 118 -42.03 8.63 49.82
CA GLN A 118 -43.25 7.82 49.67
C GLN A 118 -43.09 6.70 48.64
N GLY A 119 -42.26 6.90 47.61
CA GLY A 119 -42.11 5.97 46.51
C GLY A 119 -43.38 5.76 45.68
N VAL A 120 -43.40 4.66 44.93
CA VAL A 120 -44.48 4.30 44.00
C VAL A 120 -44.77 2.79 44.03
N PRO A 121 -46.03 2.34 44.14
CA PRO A 121 -46.37 0.91 44.13
C PRO A 121 -46.36 0.35 42.69
N LEU A 122 -45.17 0.15 42.12
CA LEU A 122 -44.99 -0.24 40.72
C LEU A 122 -45.70 -1.56 40.34
N LEU A 123 -45.84 -2.49 41.30
CA LEU A 123 -46.49 -3.80 41.11
C LEU A 123 -47.97 -3.83 41.48
N TYR A 124 -48.61 -2.68 41.70
CA TYR A 124 -50.07 -2.64 41.87
C TYR A 124 -50.77 -3.15 40.59
N PRO A 125 -51.82 -4.01 40.68
CA PRO A 125 -52.59 -4.37 41.87
C PRO A 125 -52.08 -5.61 42.65
N ILE A 126 -50.99 -6.25 42.22
CA ILE A 126 -50.46 -7.47 42.86
C ILE A 126 -49.93 -7.16 44.27
N THR A 127 -49.13 -6.10 44.42
CA THR A 127 -48.65 -5.63 45.73
C THR A 127 -48.74 -4.11 45.83
N LYS A 128 -48.89 -3.60 47.06
CA LYS A 128 -48.90 -2.15 47.35
C LYS A 128 -47.58 -1.63 47.92
N ASN A 129 -46.56 -2.48 48.00
CA ASN A 129 -45.27 -2.09 48.56
C ASN A 129 -44.61 -1.04 47.64
N PRO A 130 -44.24 0.14 48.16
CA PRO A 130 -43.67 1.20 47.35
C PRO A 130 -42.24 0.85 46.95
N PHE A 131 -41.94 1.01 45.68
CA PHE A 131 -40.60 1.02 45.14
C PHE A 131 -39.98 2.38 45.40
N VAL A 132 -38.74 2.37 45.86
CA VAL A 132 -38.00 3.55 46.30
C VAL A 132 -36.53 3.42 45.88
N ILE A 133 -35.96 4.51 45.38
CA ILE A 133 -34.55 4.59 44.97
C ILE A 133 -34.03 5.97 45.36
N PRO A 134 -32.90 6.11 46.06
CA PRO A 134 -31.98 5.07 46.52
C PRO A 134 -32.46 4.34 47.79
N GLY A 135 -31.86 3.17 48.06
CA GLY A 135 -32.24 2.31 49.20
C GLY A 135 -32.13 2.98 50.57
N ASN A 136 -31.18 3.90 50.77
CA ASN A 136 -31.07 4.68 52.00
C ASN A 136 -32.09 5.85 52.03
N PRO A 137 -33.01 5.91 53.02
CA PRO A 137 -33.98 7.00 53.14
C PRO A 137 -33.38 8.41 53.27
N GLY A 138 -32.16 8.54 53.80
CA GLY A 138 -31.50 9.84 54.00
C GLY A 138 -31.13 10.57 52.71
N TYR A 139 -31.04 9.86 51.59
CA TYR A 139 -30.79 10.44 50.27
C TYR A 139 -32.07 10.66 49.44
N ARG A 140 -33.25 10.33 49.99
CA ARG A 140 -34.52 10.49 49.28
C ARG A 140 -35.09 11.89 49.52
N ILE A 141 -35.78 12.40 48.52
CA ILE A 141 -36.33 13.74 48.54
C ILE A 141 -37.66 13.74 49.31
N ARG A 142 -37.80 14.66 50.26
CA ARG A 142 -39.08 14.92 50.92
C ARG A 142 -39.93 15.79 50.01
N THR A 143 -41.11 15.30 49.62
CA THR A 143 -42.06 16.06 48.81
C THR A 143 -42.43 17.38 49.49
N GLY A 144 -42.31 18.48 48.75
CA GLY A 144 -42.59 19.83 49.25
C GLY A 144 -41.39 20.56 49.84
N ASP A 145 -40.21 19.92 49.93
CA ASP A 145 -38.96 20.61 50.28
C ASP A 145 -38.48 21.49 49.12
N LEU A 146 -38.67 22.80 49.25
CA LEU A 146 -38.34 23.77 48.21
C LEU A 146 -36.84 23.79 47.86
N ARG A 147 -35.95 23.52 48.81
CA ARG A 147 -34.50 23.55 48.55
C ARG A 147 -34.08 22.35 47.73
N ALA A 148 -34.43 21.14 48.18
CA ALA A 148 -34.11 19.92 47.47
C ALA A 148 -34.75 19.87 46.07
N GLU A 149 -36.03 20.24 45.98
CA GLU A 149 -36.73 20.28 44.68
C GLU A 149 -36.19 21.37 43.75
N GLY A 150 -35.75 22.52 44.27
CA GLY A 150 -35.10 23.57 43.49
C GLY A 150 -33.73 23.16 42.93
N VAL A 151 -32.92 22.48 43.74
CA VAL A 151 -31.62 21.92 43.28
C VAL A 151 -31.83 20.91 42.16
N MET A 152 -32.79 19.99 42.31
CA MET A 152 -33.12 19.01 41.26
C MET A 152 -33.59 19.69 39.98
N PHE A 153 -34.42 20.72 40.09
CA PHE A 153 -34.89 21.48 38.93
C PHE A 153 -33.72 22.12 38.17
N CYS A 154 -32.80 22.79 38.87
CA CYS A 154 -31.61 23.38 38.27
C CYS A 154 -30.68 22.32 37.65
N LEU A 155 -30.53 21.17 38.30
CA LEU A 155 -29.73 20.06 37.79
C LEU A 155 -30.33 19.50 36.49
N PHE A 156 -31.64 19.23 36.45
CA PHE A 156 -32.28 18.76 35.22
C PHE A 156 -32.23 19.82 34.11
N LEU A 157 -32.42 21.10 34.44
CA LEU A 157 -32.32 22.17 33.45
C LEU A 157 -30.90 22.25 32.85
N SER A 158 -29.86 22.22 33.69
CA SER A 158 -28.47 22.21 33.25
C SER A 158 -28.15 20.98 32.40
N LEU A 159 -28.60 19.80 32.85
CA LEU A 159 -28.40 18.55 32.12
C LEU A 159 -29.13 18.57 30.76
N GLY A 160 -30.34 19.11 30.70
CA GLY A 160 -31.10 19.25 29.45
C GLY A 160 -30.44 20.19 28.44
N LEU A 161 -29.85 21.30 28.91
CA LEU A 161 -29.10 22.21 28.05
C LEU A 161 -27.81 21.56 27.51
N PHE A 162 -27.07 20.87 28.37
CA PHE A 162 -25.83 20.20 27.98
C PHE A 162 -26.05 19.02 27.04
N LEU A 163 -27.12 18.25 27.25
CA LEU A 163 -27.46 17.07 26.43
C LEU A 163 -28.30 17.41 25.19
N ARG A 164 -28.57 18.69 24.91
CA ARG A 164 -29.31 19.08 23.71
C ARG A 164 -28.74 18.49 22.41
N PRO A 165 -27.41 18.49 22.14
CA PRO A 165 -26.87 17.88 20.93
C PRO A 165 -27.14 16.36 20.84
N LEU A 166 -27.17 15.66 21.98
CA LEU A 166 -27.51 14.23 22.04
C LEU A 166 -28.96 14.00 21.63
N PHE A 167 -29.87 14.87 22.08
CA PHE A 167 -31.30 14.76 21.78
C PHE A 167 -31.59 15.08 20.30
N GLU A 168 -30.87 16.03 19.71
CA GLU A 168 -31.04 16.43 18.30
C GLU A 168 -30.46 15.41 17.30
N HIS A 169 -29.26 14.88 17.57
CA HIS A 169 -28.55 14.01 16.63
C HIS A 169 -28.73 12.51 16.91
N GLY A 170 -29.25 12.15 18.09
CA GLY A 170 -29.33 10.77 18.55
C GLY A 170 -28.02 10.27 19.15
N PHE A 171 -28.14 9.22 19.95
CA PHE A 171 -27.01 8.61 20.64
C PHE A 171 -26.00 7.99 19.69
N TRP A 172 -26.47 7.15 18.76
CA TRP A 172 -25.58 6.41 17.85
C TRP A 172 -24.79 7.31 16.91
N THR A 173 -25.40 8.37 16.39
CA THR A 173 -24.69 9.38 15.57
C THR A 173 -23.62 10.10 16.39
N SER A 174 -23.95 10.47 17.63
CA SER A 174 -23.00 11.15 18.53
C SER A 174 -21.85 10.23 18.92
N TYR A 175 -22.14 8.94 19.16
CA TYR A 175 -21.16 7.89 19.41
C TYR A 175 -20.25 7.69 18.20
N ASN A 176 -20.80 7.51 17.00
CA ASN A 176 -20.03 7.30 15.77
C ASN A 176 -19.13 8.51 15.45
N ARG A 177 -19.56 9.74 15.75
CA ARG A 177 -18.72 10.93 15.59
C ARG A 177 -17.51 10.96 16.55
N LEU A 178 -17.62 10.31 17.70
CA LEU A 178 -16.55 10.25 18.70
C LEU A 178 -15.62 9.05 18.48
N PHE A 179 -16.19 7.88 18.21
CA PHE A 179 -15.48 6.59 18.19
C PHE A 179 -15.34 5.98 16.79
N GLY A 180 -16.10 6.46 15.80
CA GLY A 180 -16.07 5.98 14.41
C GLY A 180 -15.01 6.65 13.53
N THR A 181 -13.95 7.21 14.13
CA THR A 181 -13.00 8.08 13.42
C THR A 181 -11.63 7.42 13.21
N MET A 182 -10.90 7.87 12.19
CA MET A 182 -9.51 7.44 11.96
C MET A 182 -8.60 7.71 13.17
N GLN A 183 -8.83 8.80 13.90
CA GLN A 183 -8.09 9.11 15.12
C GLN A 183 -8.33 8.07 16.22
N HIS A 184 -9.58 7.63 16.37
CA HIS A 184 -9.92 6.59 17.33
C HIS A 184 -9.29 5.24 16.94
N LEU A 185 -9.38 4.85 15.66
CA LEU A 185 -8.70 3.65 15.17
C LEU A 185 -7.19 3.69 15.47
N TYR A 186 -6.52 4.82 15.20
CA TYR A 186 -5.09 4.98 15.47
C TYR A 186 -4.76 4.77 16.96
N LEU A 187 -5.50 5.42 17.85
CA LEU A 187 -5.27 5.29 19.29
C LEU A 187 -5.51 3.86 19.80
N GLU A 188 -6.53 3.19 19.27
CA GLU A 188 -6.84 1.81 19.62
C GLU A 188 -5.74 0.85 19.11
N PHE A 189 -5.30 1.04 17.86
CA PHE A 189 -4.22 0.24 17.26
C PHE A 189 -2.90 0.37 18.03
N GLN A 190 -2.56 1.57 18.52
CA GLN A 190 -1.34 1.79 19.32
C GLN A 190 -1.41 1.18 20.72
N ARG A 191 -2.62 1.03 21.27
CA ARG A 191 -2.83 0.47 22.62
C ARG A 191 -3.02 -1.04 22.60
N SER A 192 -3.52 -1.57 21.50
CA SER A 192 -3.87 -2.98 21.42
C SER A 192 -2.63 -3.86 21.34
N GLU A 193 -2.67 -4.98 22.07
CA GLU A 193 -1.70 -6.07 21.93
C GLU A 193 -2.16 -7.14 20.93
N ASP A 194 -3.40 -7.02 20.44
CA ASP A 194 -4.03 -7.95 19.50
C ASP A 194 -4.38 -7.28 18.17
N LEU A 195 -4.63 -8.12 17.16
CA LEU A 195 -5.05 -7.72 15.84
C LEU A 195 -6.48 -7.18 15.90
N LEU A 196 -6.69 -6.00 15.32
CA LEU A 196 -7.99 -5.36 15.24
C LEU A 196 -8.70 -5.75 13.93
N GLU A 197 -9.92 -6.26 14.02
CA GLU A 197 -10.84 -6.30 12.88
C GLU A 197 -11.53 -4.95 12.76
N VAL A 198 -11.40 -4.29 11.62
CA VAL A 198 -11.95 -2.96 11.38
C VAL A 198 -13.07 -3.05 10.37
N ARG A 199 -14.27 -2.65 10.78
CA ARG A 199 -15.36 -2.33 9.85
C ARG A 199 -15.19 -0.91 9.36
N TYR A 200 -15.26 -0.70 8.05
CA TYR A 200 -15.12 0.62 7.47
C TYR A 200 -16.19 0.91 6.43
N LEU A 201 -16.51 2.20 6.30
CA LEU A 201 -17.37 2.76 5.26
C LEU A 201 -16.67 4.00 4.69
N ALA A 202 -16.43 4.01 3.38
CA ALA A 202 -15.69 5.08 2.74
C ALA A 202 -16.16 5.32 1.30
N HIS A 203 -15.82 6.47 0.72
CA HIS A 203 -16.00 6.70 -0.71
C HIS A 203 -14.71 7.23 -1.37
N LYS A 204 -14.52 6.86 -2.64
CA LYS A 204 -13.49 7.39 -3.52
C LYS A 204 -14.18 8.02 -4.72
N GLY A 205 -14.24 9.35 -4.75
CA GLY A 205 -15.11 10.08 -5.68
C GLY A 205 -16.59 9.70 -5.48
N SER A 206 -17.25 9.21 -6.52
CA SER A 206 -18.67 8.77 -6.46
C SER A 206 -18.86 7.31 -6.05
N LEU A 207 -17.77 6.54 -5.89
CA LEU A 207 -17.84 5.12 -5.56
C LEU A 207 -17.79 4.94 -4.04
N GLU A 208 -18.88 4.46 -3.46
CA GLU A 208 -18.97 4.08 -2.06
C GLU A 208 -18.59 2.60 -1.90
N PHE A 209 -17.72 2.31 -0.93
CA PHE A 209 -17.28 0.96 -0.63
C PHE A 209 -17.20 0.76 0.89
N SER A 210 -17.47 -0.47 1.31
CA SER A 210 -17.46 -0.86 2.71
C SER A 210 -17.00 -2.29 2.85
N GLY A 211 -16.53 -2.63 4.03
CA GLY A 211 -16.02 -3.97 4.29
C GLY A 211 -15.55 -4.15 5.72
N LYS A 212 -14.93 -5.29 5.92
CA LYS A 212 -14.20 -5.64 7.14
C LYS A 212 -12.81 -6.10 6.74
N GLY A 213 -11.80 -5.64 7.45
CA GLY A 213 -10.43 -6.11 7.24
C GLY A 213 -9.61 -6.00 8.52
N TYR A 214 -8.54 -6.77 8.59
CA TYR A 214 -7.61 -6.73 9.71
C TYR A 214 -6.68 -5.53 9.59
N CYS A 215 -6.58 -4.72 10.64
CA CYS A 215 -5.74 -3.52 10.64
C CYS A 215 -4.27 -3.91 10.75
N LEU A 216 -3.49 -3.58 9.73
CA LEU A 216 -2.04 -3.80 9.69
C LEU A 216 -1.26 -2.53 10.02
N GLU A 217 -1.81 -1.38 9.65
CA GLU A 217 -1.26 -0.07 9.94
C GLU A 217 -2.41 0.90 10.19
N ALA A 218 -2.29 1.74 11.21
CA ALA A 218 -3.17 2.88 11.42
C ALA A 218 -2.34 4.11 11.78
N ASN A 219 -2.70 5.23 11.16
CA ASN A 219 -2.23 6.58 11.40
C ASN A 219 -3.44 7.53 11.29
N PRO A 220 -3.39 8.76 11.85
CA PRO A 220 -4.51 9.69 11.80
C PRO A 220 -5.07 10.00 10.39
N GLY A 221 -4.25 9.87 9.36
CA GLY A 221 -4.62 10.12 7.96
C GLY A 221 -4.65 8.89 7.05
N ARG A 222 -4.19 7.72 7.52
CA ARG A 222 -4.04 6.52 6.68
C ARG A 222 -4.25 5.26 7.50
N ALA A 223 -4.99 4.29 6.98
CA ALA A 223 -5.00 2.93 7.50
C ALA A 223 -4.84 1.92 6.36
N VAL A 224 -4.15 0.81 6.64
CA VAL A 224 -4.01 -0.32 5.74
C VAL A 224 -4.71 -1.52 6.38
N LEU A 225 -5.70 -2.04 5.66
CA LEU A 225 -6.53 -3.16 6.10
C LEU A 225 -6.34 -4.37 5.18
N LEU A 226 -6.20 -5.55 5.75
CA LEU A 226 -6.19 -6.82 5.03
C LEU A 226 -7.61 -7.37 4.94
N GLN A 227 -8.18 -7.41 3.73
CA GLN A 227 -9.49 -7.97 3.45
C GLN A 227 -9.35 -9.17 2.51
N GLY A 228 -9.41 -10.38 3.07
CA GLY A 228 -9.11 -11.61 2.33
C GLY A 228 -7.70 -11.54 1.73
N ASP A 229 -7.60 -11.71 0.42
CA ASP A 229 -6.33 -11.64 -0.33
C ASP A 229 -6.08 -10.25 -0.94
N SER A 230 -6.61 -9.19 -0.34
CA SER A 230 -6.46 -7.83 -0.86
C SER A 230 -6.15 -6.83 0.25
N LEU A 231 -5.37 -5.80 -0.09
CA LEU A 231 -5.08 -4.69 0.79
C LEU A 231 -5.99 -3.52 0.45
N VAL A 232 -6.73 -3.04 1.44
CA VAL A 232 -7.56 -1.85 1.35
C VAL A 232 -6.84 -0.71 2.06
N VAL A 233 -6.53 0.34 1.30
CA VAL A 233 -5.88 1.54 1.84
C VAL A 233 -6.92 2.64 2.02
N LEU A 234 -7.13 3.03 3.27
CA LEU A 234 -7.97 4.17 3.65
C LEU A 234 -7.07 5.38 3.84
N ASP A 235 -6.71 6.05 2.73
CA ASP A 235 -5.90 7.26 2.75
C ASP A 235 -6.80 8.50 2.64
N LYS A 236 -6.71 9.41 3.61
CA LYS A 236 -7.47 10.66 3.64
C LYS A 236 -7.21 11.56 2.43
N ALA A 237 -6.06 11.42 1.75
CA ALA A 237 -5.75 12.16 0.54
C ALA A 237 -6.56 11.67 -0.69
N GLU A 238 -6.95 10.39 -0.71
CA GLU A 238 -7.65 9.78 -1.85
C GLU A 238 -9.11 9.41 -1.56
N VAL A 239 -9.43 9.18 -0.28
CA VAL A 239 -10.65 8.55 0.18
C VAL A 239 -11.23 9.35 1.35
N VAL A 240 -12.54 9.59 1.30
CA VAL A 240 -13.26 10.15 2.46
C VAL A 240 -13.81 8.99 3.27
N VAL A 241 -13.29 8.85 4.48
CA VAL A 241 -13.69 7.81 5.42
C VAL A 241 -14.89 8.31 6.23
N LYS A 242 -16.04 7.66 6.09
CA LYS A 242 -17.28 7.99 6.83
C LYS A 242 -17.30 7.38 8.23
N GLU A 243 -16.89 6.12 8.33
CA GLU A 243 -16.93 5.37 9.58
C GLU A 243 -15.80 4.34 9.64
N VAL A 244 -15.20 4.20 10.81
CA VAL A 244 -14.20 3.18 11.13
C VAL A 244 -14.45 2.66 12.54
N ALA A 245 -14.78 1.38 12.67
CA ALA A 245 -15.10 0.76 13.95
C ALA A 245 -14.19 -0.46 14.20
N PRO A 246 -13.17 -0.35 15.07
CA PRO A 246 -12.31 -1.46 15.44
C PRO A 246 -13.01 -2.44 16.39
N THR A 247 -12.63 -3.72 16.32
CA THR A 247 -13.05 -4.79 17.23
C THR A 247 -11.87 -5.72 17.50
N HIS A 248 -11.62 -6.01 18.78
CA HIS A 248 -10.56 -6.92 19.21
C HIS A 248 -10.83 -8.36 18.77
N THR A 249 -9.83 -9.02 18.20
CA THR A 249 -9.95 -10.40 17.72
C THR A 249 -9.37 -11.42 18.71
N GLY A 250 -8.56 -10.98 19.66
CA GLY A 250 -7.77 -11.81 20.55
C GLY A 250 -6.57 -12.52 19.89
N ARG A 251 -6.33 -12.31 18.59
CA ARG A 251 -5.21 -12.93 17.85
C ARG A 251 -4.01 -11.99 17.85
N LYS A 252 -2.79 -12.52 17.99
CA LYS A 252 -1.59 -11.69 17.85
C LYS A 252 -1.13 -11.63 16.39
N PHE A 253 -0.40 -10.57 16.07
CA PHE A 253 0.33 -10.47 14.82
C PHE A 253 1.69 -9.84 15.08
N PHE A 254 2.66 -10.19 14.24
CA PHE A 254 4.04 -9.75 14.40
C PHE A 254 4.63 -9.35 13.06
N PHE A 255 5.53 -8.38 13.11
CA PHE A 255 6.36 -8.01 11.98
C PHE A 255 7.70 -8.73 12.08
N ARG A 256 8.07 -9.49 11.04
CA ARG A 256 9.37 -10.17 10.98
C ARG A 256 10.20 -9.61 9.84
N GLU A 257 11.40 -9.12 10.18
CA GLU A 257 12.37 -8.66 9.18
C GLU A 257 13.22 -9.82 8.67
N HIS A 258 13.32 -9.93 7.35
CA HIS A 258 14.16 -10.87 6.63
C HIS A 258 15.15 -10.11 5.75
N ARG A 259 16.45 -10.34 5.96
CA ARG A 259 17.52 -9.77 5.13
C ARG A 259 18.00 -10.80 4.13
N PHE A 260 18.31 -10.36 2.93
CA PHE A 260 18.85 -11.20 1.87
C PHE A 260 19.95 -10.48 1.11
N VAL A 261 20.95 -11.24 0.65
CA VAL A 261 22.12 -10.70 -0.05
C VAL A 261 22.43 -11.61 -1.23
N GLY A 262 22.56 -11.01 -2.40
CA GLY A 262 22.99 -11.70 -3.62
C GLY A 262 22.08 -12.85 -4.06
N ILE A 263 20.77 -12.75 -3.87
CA ILE A 263 19.81 -13.78 -4.32
C ILE A 263 19.38 -13.53 -5.78
N GLY A 264 18.99 -14.57 -6.51
CA GLY A 264 18.42 -14.42 -7.87
C GLY A 264 16.94 -14.03 -7.86
N ALA A 265 16.40 -13.62 -9.01
CA ALA A 265 15.01 -13.16 -9.14
C ALA A 265 13.97 -14.19 -8.65
N ASP A 266 14.12 -15.48 -8.98
CA ASP A 266 13.20 -16.53 -8.54
C ASP A 266 13.16 -16.72 -7.02
N SER A 267 14.30 -16.49 -6.36
CA SER A 267 14.39 -16.57 -4.90
C SER A 267 13.74 -15.36 -4.26
N LEU A 268 13.92 -14.17 -4.83
CA LEU A 268 13.19 -12.96 -4.42
C LEU A 268 11.68 -13.14 -4.62
N GLN A 269 11.25 -13.69 -5.76
CA GLN A 269 9.84 -13.93 -6.08
C GLN A 269 9.18 -14.88 -5.06
N ARG A 270 9.87 -15.95 -4.67
CA ARG A 270 9.37 -16.88 -3.64
C ARG A 270 9.30 -16.23 -2.25
N LEU A 271 10.23 -15.34 -1.94
CA LEU A 271 10.29 -14.62 -0.67
C LEU A 271 9.12 -13.62 -0.54
N VAL A 272 8.84 -12.88 -1.62
CA VAL A 272 7.77 -11.87 -1.65
C VAL A 272 6.39 -12.52 -1.85
N GLY A 273 6.27 -13.53 -2.72
CA GLY A 273 4.99 -14.12 -3.10
C GLY A 273 4.31 -14.98 -2.04
N ARG A 274 5.02 -15.37 -0.97
CA ARG A 274 4.49 -16.22 0.12
C ARG A 274 3.94 -15.44 1.31
N HIS A 275 4.18 -14.13 1.36
CA HIS A 275 3.97 -13.36 2.57
C HIS A 275 3.27 -12.05 2.27
N ILE A 276 2.54 -11.54 3.27
CA ILE A 276 2.07 -10.15 3.27
C ILE A 276 3.27 -9.29 3.63
N VAL A 277 3.74 -8.47 2.70
CA VAL A 277 4.98 -7.71 2.87
C VAL A 277 4.64 -6.31 3.36
N ALA A 278 4.91 -6.02 4.63
CA ALA A 278 4.72 -4.70 5.23
C ALA A 278 5.72 -3.66 4.69
N ARG A 279 6.96 -4.07 4.42
CA ARG A 279 8.00 -3.21 3.83
C ARG A 279 8.94 -4.02 2.96
N LEU A 280 9.34 -3.45 1.83
CA LEU A 280 10.31 -4.04 0.92
C LEU A 280 11.31 -2.98 0.46
N ASP A 281 12.59 -3.28 0.57
CA ASP A 281 13.67 -2.50 -0.03
C ASP A 281 14.61 -3.48 -0.73
N VAL A 282 14.67 -3.41 -2.05
CA VAL A 282 15.42 -4.31 -2.92
C VAL A 282 16.30 -3.47 -3.83
N ALA A 283 17.60 -3.76 -3.85
CA ALA A 283 18.54 -3.26 -4.83
C ALA A 283 19.08 -4.41 -5.68
N ALA A 284 19.31 -4.17 -6.96
CA ALA A 284 19.84 -5.15 -7.89
C ALA A 284 21.16 -4.68 -8.52
N SER A 285 21.99 -5.62 -8.96
CA SER A 285 23.23 -5.34 -9.70
C SER A 285 22.99 -4.76 -11.09
N ARG A 286 21.82 -5.03 -11.70
CA ARG A 286 21.37 -4.54 -13.00
C ARG A 286 19.94 -3.99 -12.89
N PRO A 287 19.49 -3.14 -13.84
CA PRO A 287 18.08 -2.77 -13.93
C PRO A 287 17.20 -4.03 -14.03
N PHE A 288 16.07 -4.01 -13.35
CA PHE A 288 15.07 -5.06 -13.38
C PHE A 288 13.69 -4.44 -13.55
N LEU A 289 12.76 -5.26 -14.04
CA LEU A 289 11.37 -4.88 -14.20
C LEU A 289 10.60 -5.32 -12.95
N VAL A 290 9.95 -4.36 -12.30
CA VAL A 290 9.07 -4.60 -11.16
C VAL A 290 7.63 -4.32 -11.55
N MET A 291 6.74 -5.27 -11.23
CA MET A 291 5.30 -5.13 -11.35
C MET A 291 4.70 -5.13 -9.95
N ALA A 292 4.28 -3.96 -9.48
CA ALA A 292 3.69 -3.79 -8.16
C ALA A 292 2.63 -2.69 -8.19
N ASN A 293 1.53 -2.86 -7.43
CA ASN A 293 0.46 -1.86 -7.31
C ASN A 293 -0.16 -1.42 -8.65
N GLY A 294 -0.17 -2.30 -9.66
CA GLY A 294 -0.71 -2.02 -10.98
C GLY A 294 0.22 -1.21 -11.90
N PHE A 295 1.45 -0.92 -11.47
CA PHE A 295 2.45 -0.22 -12.27
C PHE A 295 3.63 -1.13 -12.59
N THR A 296 4.15 -0.97 -13.81
CA THR A 296 5.37 -1.64 -14.27
C THR A 296 6.44 -0.59 -14.50
N ALA A 297 7.62 -0.78 -13.89
CA ALA A 297 8.74 0.12 -14.06
C ALA A 297 10.07 -0.63 -14.12
N GLU A 298 10.98 -0.13 -14.94
CA GLU A 298 12.40 -0.53 -14.92
C GLU A 298 13.13 0.31 -13.88
N GLN A 299 13.75 -0.35 -12.89
CA GLN A 299 14.45 0.31 -11.80
C GLN A 299 15.68 -0.50 -11.38
N ARG A 300 16.67 0.14 -10.73
CA ARG A 300 17.80 -0.54 -10.08
C ARG A 300 17.59 -0.78 -8.58
N ARG A 301 16.68 -0.03 -7.98
CA ARG A 301 16.26 -0.16 -6.59
C ARG A 301 14.77 0.09 -6.50
N PHE A 302 14.08 -0.71 -5.70
CA PHE A 302 12.64 -0.61 -5.47
C PHE A 302 12.38 -0.59 -3.97
N GLU A 303 11.71 0.47 -3.50
CA GLU A 303 11.23 0.60 -2.13
C GLU A 303 9.71 0.70 -2.13
N SER A 304 9.05 -0.05 -1.24
CA SER A 304 7.60 -0.01 -1.10
C SER A 304 7.14 -0.38 0.31
N GLY A 305 5.99 0.17 0.70
CA GLY A 305 5.26 -0.22 1.90
C GLY A 305 3.99 -0.99 1.52
N PHE A 306 3.59 -1.94 2.37
CA PHE A 306 2.44 -2.84 2.23
C PHE A 306 2.15 -3.30 0.79
N LEU A 307 2.75 -4.43 0.43
CA LEU A 307 2.56 -5.10 -0.85
C LEU A 307 1.88 -6.45 -0.68
N LEU A 308 1.03 -6.77 -1.64
CA LEU A 308 0.43 -8.08 -1.79
C LEU A 308 0.60 -8.52 -3.25
N GLY A 309 1.56 -9.41 -3.50
CA GLY A 309 1.89 -9.94 -4.81
C GLY A 309 2.63 -8.96 -5.74
N ALA A 310 3.93 -8.76 -5.52
CA ALA A 310 4.81 -8.10 -6.49
C ALA A 310 5.56 -9.14 -7.35
N VAL A 311 5.80 -8.80 -8.61
CA VAL A 311 6.55 -9.65 -9.55
C VAL A 311 7.84 -8.96 -9.98
N PHE A 312 8.94 -9.69 -9.93
CA PHE A 312 10.28 -9.22 -10.32
C PHE A 312 10.77 -10.02 -11.52
N HIS A 313 11.11 -9.31 -12.60
CA HIS A 313 11.65 -9.88 -13.82
C HIS A 313 13.02 -9.30 -14.15
N GLU A 314 13.95 -10.17 -14.53
CA GLU A 314 15.25 -9.76 -15.06
C GLU A 314 15.09 -9.25 -16.49
N LEU A 315 15.80 -8.17 -16.82
CA LEU A 315 15.91 -7.68 -18.19
C LEU A 315 17.05 -8.42 -18.88
N TYR A 316 16.72 -9.27 -19.84
CA TYR A 316 17.69 -9.86 -20.74
C TYR A 316 17.96 -8.87 -21.87
N ASP A 317 18.98 -8.02 -21.70
CA ASP A 317 19.52 -7.30 -22.85
C ASP A 317 20.15 -8.34 -23.78
N SER A 318 19.58 -8.53 -24.97
CA SER A 318 20.27 -9.22 -26.06
C SER A 318 21.45 -8.35 -26.45
N VAL A 319 22.60 -8.56 -25.83
CA VAL A 319 23.84 -7.90 -26.23
C VAL A 319 24.18 -8.47 -27.60
N GLU A 320 23.96 -7.67 -28.66
CA GLU A 320 24.46 -8.02 -29.99
C GLU A 320 25.97 -8.18 -29.88
N ALA A 321 26.46 -9.40 -30.08
CA ALA A 321 27.88 -9.70 -29.97
C ALA A 321 28.67 -8.80 -30.92
N GLU A 322 29.67 -8.10 -30.40
CA GLU A 322 30.56 -7.31 -31.25
C GLU A 322 31.25 -8.24 -32.27
N VAL A 323 31.26 -7.84 -33.55
CA VAL A 323 31.82 -8.62 -34.66
C VAL A 323 33.28 -8.24 -34.88
N PHE A 324 34.15 -9.24 -34.97
CA PHE A 324 35.57 -9.03 -35.26
C PHE A 324 35.78 -8.51 -36.69
N VAL A 325 36.59 -7.44 -36.83
CA VAL A 325 37.00 -6.86 -38.13
C VAL A 325 38.51 -7.00 -38.28
N TYR A 326 38.94 -7.63 -39.37
CA TYR A 326 40.36 -7.85 -39.66
C TYR A 326 41.06 -6.56 -40.12
N GLU A 327 42.20 -6.22 -39.50
CA GLU A 327 43.01 -5.05 -39.86
C GLU A 327 44.28 -5.47 -40.63
N PRO A 328 44.34 -5.29 -41.97
CA PRO A 328 45.53 -5.60 -42.75
C PRO A 328 46.60 -4.49 -42.62
N ASN A 329 47.88 -4.88 -42.69
CA ASN A 329 49.01 -3.98 -42.67
C ASN A 329 49.22 -3.36 -44.08
N PRO A 330 49.09 -2.03 -44.23
CA PRO A 330 49.16 -1.37 -45.53
C PRO A 330 50.55 -1.42 -46.18
N GLN A 331 51.61 -1.76 -45.44
CA GLN A 331 52.99 -1.80 -45.97
C GLN A 331 53.27 -3.10 -46.75
N ILE A 332 52.61 -4.21 -46.38
CA ILE A 332 52.80 -5.52 -47.02
C ILE A 332 52.56 -5.48 -48.54
N PRO A 333 51.46 -4.90 -49.08
CA PRO A 333 51.26 -4.83 -50.53
C PRO A 333 52.34 -3.99 -51.23
N VAL A 334 52.84 -2.92 -50.59
CA VAL A 334 53.90 -2.06 -51.13
C VAL A 334 55.22 -2.84 -51.23
N LEU A 335 55.63 -3.51 -50.15
CA LEU A 335 56.85 -4.31 -50.11
C LEU A 335 56.78 -5.50 -51.09
N ARG A 336 55.61 -6.13 -51.25
CA ARG A 336 55.40 -7.18 -52.25
C ARG A 336 55.63 -6.67 -53.67
N GLU A 337 55.19 -5.47 -53.98
CA GLU A 337 55.41 -4.88 -55.31
C GLU A 337 56.88 -4.50 -55.53
N GLN A 338 57.55 -3.97 -54.50
CA GLN A 338 59.00 -3.72 -54.54
C GLN A 338 59.79 -5.01 -54.77
N LEU A 339 59.46 -6.09 -54.06
CA LEU A 339 60.07 -7.41 -54.25
C LEU A 339 59.85 -7.95 -55.67
N ARG A 340 58.65 -7.76 -56.24
CA ARG A 340 58.36 -8.15 -57.64
C ARG A 340 59.22 -7.38 -58.63
N SER A 341 59.37 -6.07 -58.45
CA SER A 341 60.22 -5.24 -59.30
C SER A 341 61.67 -5.70 -59.22
N LEU A 342 62.20 -5.87 -58.00
CA LEU A 342 63.57 -6.31 -57.77
C LEU A 342 63.84 -7.70 -58.36
N ARG A 343 62.92 -8.65 -58.23
CA ARG A 343 63.02 -9.98 -58.86
C ARG A 343 63.10 -9.90 -60.38
N ARG A 344 62.33 -9.01 -61.01
CA ARG A 344 62.40 -8.79 -62.47
C ARG A 344 63.75 -8.22 -62.86
N GLU A 345 64.28 -7.26 -62.12
CA GLU A 345 65.62 -6.70 -62.36
C GLU A 345 66.73 -7.75 -62.16
N ASN A 346 66.70 -8.49 -61.07
CA ASN A 346 67.67 -9.54 -60.77
C ASN A 346 67.69 -10.62 -61.84
N ARG A 347 66.51 -11.04 -62.32
CA ARG A 347 66.39 -11.99 -63.43
C ARG A 347 67.04 -11.45 -64.70
N SER A 348 66.76 -10.20 -65.07
CA SER A 348 67.37 -9.56 -66.24
C SER A 348 68.90 -9.47 -66.11
N ARG A 349 69.42 -9.07 -64.93
CA ARG A 349 70.86 -9.01 -64.65
C ARG A 349 71.50 -10.40 -64.72
N ALA A 350 70.86 -11.42 -64.16
CA ALA A 350 71.34 -12.80 -64.20
C ALA A 350 71.39 -13.34 -65.64
N GLU A 351 70.39 -13.04 -66.47
CA GLU A 351 70.37 -13.40 -67.90
C GLU A 351 71.50 -12.70 -68.69
N VAL A 352 71.83 -11.45 -68.34
CA VAL A 352 72.97 -10.73 -68.95
C VAL A 352 74.30 -11.37 -68.52
N VAL A 353 74.47 -11.71 -67.24
CA VAL A 353 75.67 -12.37 -66.72
C VAL A 353 75.84 -13.77 -67.35
N ALA A 354 74.78 -14.57 -67.42
CA ALA A 354 74.80 -15.90 -68.01
C ALA A 354 75.17 -15.86 -69.50
N ARG A 355 74.56 -14.97 -70.29
CA ARG A 355 74.91 -14.78 -71.71
C ARG A 355 76.36 -14.33 -71.89
N HIS A 356 76.87 -13.49 -70.99
CA HIS A 356 78.25 -13.06 -71.03
C HIS A 356 79.23 -14.21 -70.71
N ALA A 357 78.91 -15.04 -69.72
CA ALA A 357 79.69 -16.23 -69.37
C ALA A 357 79.74 -17.22 -70.54
N GLN A 358 78.59 -17.54 -71.14
CA GLN A 358 78.50 -18.40 -72.32
C GLN A 358 79.36 -17.88 -73.48
N ARG A 359 79.33 -16.56 -73.75
CA ARG A 359 80.15 -15.99 -74.83
C ARG A 359 81.66 -16.02 -74.53
N LEU A 360 82.05 -15.98 -73.25
CA LEU A 360 83.45 -16.18 -72.87
C LEU A 360 83.88 -17.63 -73.11
N GLU A 361 83.04 -18.60 -72.74
CA GLU A 361 83.28 -20.03 -73.02
C GLU A 361 83.38 -20.32 -74.52
N GLU A 362 82.50 -19.73 -75.33
CA GLU A 362 82.56 -19.83 -76.80
C GLU A 362 83.87 -19.26 -77.35
N LEU A 363 84.31 -18.08 -76.88
CA LEU A 363 85.58 -17.46 -77.30
C LEU A 363 86.80 -18.26 -76.82
N GLU A 364 86.73 -18.89 -75.64
CA GLU A 364 87.76 -19.80 -75.13
C GLU A 364 87.86 -21.06 -76.00
N ALA A 365 86.73 -21.63 -76.40
CA ALA A 365 86.67 -22.77 -77.30
C ALA A 365 87.16 -22.42 -78.72
N GLU A 366 86.72 -21.28 -79.29
CA GLU A 366 87.20 -20.75 -80.58
C GLU A 366 88.73 -20.58 -80.56
N LEU A 367 89.30 -20.03 -79.48
CA LEU A 367 90.74 -19.84 -79.30
C LEU A 367 91.55 -21.15 -79.23
N GLN A 368 90.97 -22.21 -78.63
CA GLN A 368 91.64 -23.51 -78.52
C GLN A 368 91.78 -24.24 -79.85
N VAL A 369 90.78 -24.10 -80.73
CA VAL A 369 90.72 -24.79 -82.02
C VAL A 369 91.49 -24.03 -83.11
N GLU A 370 91.64 -22.70 -82.99
CA GLU A 370 92.31 -21.86 -83.97
C GLU A 370 93.82 -22.13 -84.09
N ARG A 371 94.27 -22.39 -85.33
CA ARG A 371 95.66 -22.75 -85.68
C ARG A 371 96.40 -21.60 -86.35
N GLU A 372 95.70 -20.60 -86.89
CA GLU A 372 96.32 -19.43 -87.51
C GLU A 372 96.78 -18.42 -86.44
N MET A 373 98.07 -18.06 -86.46
CA MET A 373 98.70 -17.22 -85.42
C MET A 373 98.04 -15.84 -85.27
N VAL A 374 97.74 -15.16 -86.39
CA VAL A 374 97.17 -13.80 -86.40
C VAL A 374 95.73 -13.82 -85.90
N ALA A 375 94.91 -14.77 -86.36
CA ALA A 375 93.53 -14.93 -85.91
C ALA A 375 93.44 -15.29 -84.41
N ARG A 376 94.35 -16.15 -83.94
CA ARG A 376 94.45 -16.54 -82.53
C ARG A 376 94.80 -15.36 -81.62
N GLU A 377 95.73 -14.50 -82.02
CA GLU A 377 96.09 -13.30 -81.25
C GLU A 377 94.93 -12.29 -81.19
N ALA A 378 94.18 -12.12 -82.29
CA ALA A 378 92.98 -11.30 -82.32
C ALA A 378 91.84 -11.85 -81.42
N LEU A 379 91.64 -13.17 -81.38
CA LEU A 379 90.69 -13.83 -80.47
C LEU A 379 91.10 -13.66 -79.00
N TYR A 380 92.39 -13.80 -78.70
CA TYR A 380 92.92 -13.60 -77.35
C TYR A 380 92.70 -12.15 -76.87
N GLN A 381 92.97 -11.16 -77.72
CA GLN A 381 92.69 -9.76 -77.37
C GLN A 381 91.20 -9.49 -77.12
N LYS A 382 90.31 -10.05 -77.96
CA LYS A 382 88.84 -9.95 -77.76
C LYS A 382 88.40 -10.57 -76.43
N LEU A 383 88.97 -11.72 -76.07
CA LEU A 383 88.69 -12.40 -74.80
C LEU A 383 89.16 -11.56 -73.61
N VAL A 384 90.39 -11.02 -73.65
CA VAL A 384 90.93 -10.17 -72.56
C VAL A 384 90.06 -8.92 -72.37
N ILE A 385 89.63 -8.28 -73.46
CA ILE A 385 88.75 -7.09 -73.40
C ILE A 385 87.39 -7.45 -72.79
N LYS A 386 86.75 -8.53 -73.24
CA LYS A 386 85.47 -8.98 -72.68
C LYS A 386 85.58 -9.40 -71.21
N ARG A 387 86.67 -10.06 -70.82
CA ARG A 387 86.90 -10.50 -69.43
C ARG A 387 87.06 -9.34 -68.44
N LYS A 388 87.57 -8.19 -68.90
CA LYS A 388 87.71 -6.96 -68.09
C LYS A 388 86.41 -6.18 -67.92
N ARG A 389 85.33 -6.53 -68.63
CA ARG A 389 84.05 -5.82 -68.54
C ARG A 389 83.36 -6.11 -67.21
N LYS A 390 83.08 -5.07 -66.41
CA LYS A 390 82.23 -5.18 -65.22
C LYS A 390 80.76 -5.31 -65.63
N LEU A 391 80.05 -6.28 -65.06
CA LEU A 391 78.63 -6.52 -65.30
C LEU A 391 77.82 -6.18 -64.04
N PRO A 392 76.56 -5.73 -64.21
CA PRO A 392 75.66 -5.55 -63.08
C PRO A 392 75.32 -6.92 -62.48
N GLN A 393 75.66 -7.13 -61.22
CA GLN A 393 75.33 -8.36 -60.51
C GLN A 393 73.88 -8.31 -59.98
N PRO A 394 73.17 -9.44 -59.95
CA PRO A 394 71.90 -9.54 -59.24
C PRO A 394 72.10 -9.28 -57.73
N ASP A 395 71.17 -8.56 -57.12
CA ASP A 395 71.17 -8.27 -55.68
C ASP A 395 70.22 -9.23 -54.94
N PHE A 396 70.70 -10.44 -54.68
CA PHE A 396 69.94 -11.47 -53.96
C PHE A 396 69.84 -11.20 -52.45
N ASP A 397 70.75 -10.38 -51.91
CA ASP A 397 70.74 -10.01 -50.50
C ASP A 397 69.57 -9.06 -50.21
N GLN A 398 69.36 -8.05 -51.05
CA GLN A 398 68.22 -7.15 -50.93
C GLN A 398 66.89 -7.89 -51.18
N GLU A 399 66.87 -8.85 -52.11
CA GLU A 399 65.70 -9.69 -52.34
C GLU A 399 65.33 -10.51 -51.09
N SER A 400 66.33 -11.12 -50.44
CA SER A 400 66.14 -11.90 -49.23
C SER A 400 65.69 -11.04 -48.04
N LYS A 401 66.24 -9.83 -47.90
CA LYS A 401 65.82 -8.86 -46.86
C LYS A 401 64.35 -8.48 -47.00
N LEU A 402 63.90 -8.14 -48.20
CA LEU A 402 62.49 -7.81 -48.46
C LEU A 402 61.56 -8.99 -48.20
N GLN A 403 61.98 -10.22 -48.51
CA GLN A 403 61.19 -11.43 -48.19
C GLN A 403 61.04 -11.62 -46.69
N VAL A 404 62.14 -11.51 -45.93
CA VAL A 404 62.13 -11.63 -44.46
C VAL A 404 61.26 -10.55 -43.83
N GLU A 405 61.34 -9.30 -44.33
CA GLU A 405 60.53 -8.18 -43.84
C GLU A 405 59.02 -8.41 -44.08
N ILE A 406 58.63 -8.89 -45.26
CA ILE A 406 57.23 -9.22 -45.56
C ILE A 406 56.72 -10.33 -44.64
N VAL A 407 57.52 -11.37 -44.39
CA VAL A 407 57.15 -12.48 -43.50
C VAL A 407 56.99 -11.99 -42.07
N ALA A 408 57.93 -11.18 -41.56
CA ALA A 408 57.86 -10.61 -40.21
C ALA A 408 56.61 -9.73 -40.02
N LEU A 409 56.26 -8.92 -41.02
CA LEU A 409 55.05 -8.09 -40.96
C LEU A 409 53.75 -8.91 -41.00
N LEU A 410 53.73 -10.03 -41.75
CA LEU A 410 52.60 -10.97 -41.74
C LEU A 410 52.41 -11.64 -40.38
N GLU A 411 53.49 -12.08 -39.75
CA GLU A 411 53.45 -12.65 -38.40
C GLU A 411 52.95 -11.62 -37.37
N GLN A 412 53.42 -10.38 -37.47
CA GLN A 412 52.96 -9.28 -36.60
C GLN A 412 51.47 -8.96 -36.80
N GLU A 413 51.01 -8.93 -38.06
CA GLU A 413 49.60 -8.72 -38.42
C GLU A 413 48.72 -9.83 -37.83
N GLN A 414 49.11 -11.09 -37.99
CA GLN A 414 48.38 -12.24 -37.43
C GLN A 414 48.33 -12.19 -35.90
N ALA A 415 49.46 -11.94 -35.24
CA ALA A 415 49.52 -11.86 -33.79
C ALA A 415 48.66 -10.70 -33.23
N LYS A 416 48.64 -9.55 -33.91
CA LYS A 416 47.80 -8.40 -33.52
C LYS A 416 46.31 -8.74 -33.61
N ASN A 417 45.89 -9.26 -34.76
CA ASN A 417 44.49 -9.62 -35.02
C ASN A 417 44.01 -10.75 -34.08
N ALA A 418 44.85 -11.77 -33.81
CA ALA A 418 44.51 -12.84 -32.87
C ALA A 418 44.28 -12.31 -31.43
N ARG A 419 45.15 -11.42 -30.94
CA ARG A 419 44.96 -10.77 -29.62
C ARG A 419 43.68 -9.94 -29.54
N GLN A 420 43.35 -9.22 -30.63
CA GLN A 420 42.11 -8.46 -30.70
C GLN A 420 40.88 -9.38 -30.67
N GLN A 421 40.92 -10.50 -31.39
CA GLN A 421 39.85 -11.50 -31.38
C GLN A 421 39.66 -12.13 -29.99
N GLU A 422 40.74 -12.58 -29.33
CA GLU A 422 40.65 -13.14 -27.97
C GLU A 422 40.10 -12.14 -26.95
N ALA A 423 40.52 -10.88 -27.03
CA ALA A 423 40.03 -9.82 -26.16
C ALA A 423 38.55 -9.47 -26.42
N LEU A 424 38.07 -9.65 -27.65
CA LEU A 424 36.67 -9.49 -28.02
C LEU A 424 35.82 -10.65 -27.51
N GLU A 425 36.27 -11.89 -27.74
CA GLU A 425 35.60 -13.10 -27.25
C GLU A 425 35.45 -13.10 -25.72
N ARG A 426 36.49 -12.64 -25.01
CA ARG A 426 36.42 -12.48 -23.55
C ARG A 426 35.35 -11.46 -23.14
N ARG A 427 35.30 -10.30 -23.80
CA ARG A 427 34.29 -9.27 -23.52
C ARG A 427 32.88 -9.74 -23.81
N ASN A 428 32.66 -10.44 -24.93
CA ASN A 428 31.36 -11.02 -25.28
C ASN A 428 30.94 -12.09 -24.24
N ARG A 429 31.86 -12.96 -23.79
CA ARG A 429 31.57 -13.94 -22.71
C ARG A 429 31.26 -13.28 -21.37
N GLU A 430 31.99 -12.23 -20.98
CA GLU A 430 31.72 -11.48 -19.75
C GLU A 430 30.35 -10.77 -19.79
N ALA A 431 29.92 -10.33 -20.98
CA ALA A 431 28.61 -9.70 -21.18
C ALA A 431 27.42 -10.69 -21.15
N GLU A 432 27.62 -11.94 -21.59
CA GLU A 432 26.56 -12.96 -21.70
C GLU A 432 26.17 -13.67 -20.38
N LEU A 433 26.95 -13.56 -19.29
CA LEU A 433 26.95 -14.61 -18.24
C LEU A 433 26.60 -14.24 -16.79
N GLN A 434 26.13 -13.03 -16.46
CA GLN A 434 25.74 -12.75 -15.05
C GLN A 434 24.26 -12.40 -14.88
N PRO A 435 23.45 -13.29 -14.24
CA PRO A 435 22.08 -12.97 -13.85
C PRO A 435 22.06 -11.84 -12.82
N ALA A 436 20.92 -11.14 -12.72
CA ALA A 436 20.79 -10.06 -11.76
C ALA A 436 20.83 -10.60 -10.33
N SER A 437 21.64 -9.98 -9.47
CA SER A 437 21.72 -10.32 -8.04
C SER A 437 21.00 -9.27 -7.23
N PHE A 438 20.11 -9.70 -6.33
CA PHE A 438 19.26 -8.85 -5.51
C PHE A 438 19.72 -8.87 -4.04
N THR A 439 19.77 -7.70 -3.42
CA THR A 439 20.17 -7.51 -2.02
C THR A 439 19.23 -6.51 -1.35
N GLY A 440 18.86 -6.76 -0.10
CA GLY A 440 17.91 -5.91 0.59
C GLY A 440 17.32 -6.56 1.84
N TYR A 441 16.17 -6.04 2.24
CA TYR A 441 15.38 -6.59 3.33
C TYR A 441 13.89 -6.48 3.03
N LEU A 442 13.12 -7.38 3.63
CA LEU A 442 11.68 -7.27 3.66
C LEU A 442 11.15 -7.52 5.06
N THR A 443 10.02 -6.90 5.37
CA THR A 443 9.28 -7.12 6.62
C THR A 443 7.98 -7.81 6.27
N THR A 444 7.75 -9.01 6.81
CA THR A 444 6.50 -9.76 6.65
C THR A 444 5.57 -9.51 7.81
N VAL A 445 4.27 -9.66 7.57
CA VAL A 445 3.26 -9.76 8.61
C VAL A 445 2.93 -11.24 8.83
N GLU A 446 3.12 -11.72 10.06
CA GLU A 446 2.70 -13.06 10.51
C GLU A 446 1.51 -12.89 11.46
N ILE A 447 0.37 -13.50 11.14
CA ILE A 447 -0.85 -13.45 11.96
C ILE A 447 -1.07 -14.82 12.59
N GLU A 448 -1.33 -14.88 13.90
CA GLU A 448 -1.64 -16.17 14.55
C GLU A 448 -2.96 -16.75 14.01
N GLY A 449 -2.88 -17.95 13.44
CA GLY A 449 -4.05 -18.73 13.01
C GLY A 449 -4.59 -18.38 11.61
N LEU A 450 -3.82 -17.66 10.79
CA LEU A 450 -4.03 -17.43 9.36
C LEU A 450 -2.70 -17.68 8.63
#